data_AF-A0AAU2K2V9-F1
#
_entry.id   AF-A0AAU2K2V9-F1
#
_cell.length_a   1.000
_cell.length_b   1.000
_cell.length_c   1.000
_cell.angle_alpha   90.00
_cell.angle_beta   90.00
_cell.angle_gamma   90.00
#
_symmetry.space_group_name_H-M   'P 1'
#
loop_
_entity.id
_entity.type
_entity.pdbx_description
1 polymer ?
#
loop_
_entity_poly.entity_id
_entity_poly.type
_entity_poly.pdbx_seq_one_letter_code
_entity_poly.pdbx_strand_id
1 'polypeptide(L)'
;MSEIRDENADAVRPFDADTDAELAWKAAELVTGWVSVSTPLTEDQGWTLVGLQHMGSGQGEMYAWNKVGAWRRQLSEALAADDGSEESRHRVTEAKRAATSAMRDMLLAGIPAGVATNRIWSDGLGPDPCEELRRFVETHSGRVA
;
A
#
# COMPACT_ATOMS: atom_id res chain seq x y z
N MET A 1 13.14 26.30 41.67
CA MET A 1 13.32 26.82 40.30
C MET A 1 13.30 25.60 39.39
N SER A 2 12.20 25.44 38.66
CA SER A 2 11.97 24.31 37.76
C SER A 2 12.88 24.44 36.54
N GLU A 3 13.76 23.47 36.34
CA GLU A 3 14.39 23.27 35.03
C GLU A 3 13.42 22.44 34.19
N ILE A 4 12.99 23.08 33.11
CA ILE A 4 12.08 22.55 32.10
C ILE A 4 12.82 21.44 31.38
N ARG A 5 12.33 20.21 31.55
CA ARG A 5 12.76 19.05 30.76
C ARG A 5 12.31 19.31 29.33
N ASP A 6 13.27 19.47 28.43
CA ASP A 6 13.03 19.56 27.00
C ASP A 6 12.53 18.18 26.52
N GLU A 7 11.21 18.05 26.37
CA GLU A 7 10.52 16.83 25.96
C GLU A 7 10.44 16.68 24.42
N ASN A 8 11.12 17.55 23.65
CA ASN A 8 11.00 17.60 22.19
C ASN A 8 12.29 17.27 21.40
N ALA A 9 13.29 16.64 22.03
CA ALA A 9 14.46 16.15 21.31
C ALA A 9 14.17 14.78 20.65
N ASP A 10 13.81 14.82 19.36
CA ASP A 10 14.22 13.86 18.34
C ASP A 10 13.94 12.37 18.59
N ALA A 11 12.68 12.02 18.82
CA ALA A 11 12.22 10.67 18.50
C ALA A 11 11.96 10.51 16.99
N VAL A 12 12.95 10.84 16.15
CA VAL A 12 13.01 10.26 14.80
C VAL A 12 13.38 8.80 15.02
N ARG A 13 12.38 7.94 15.18
CA ARG A 13 12.62 6.50 15.20
C ARG A 13 13.28 6.16 13.84
N PRO A 14 14.44 5.51 13.84
CA PRO A 14 15.04 5.05 12.59
C PRO A 14 14.03 4.14 11.89
N PHE A 15 13.93 4.29 10.57
CA PHE A 15 13.27 3.35 9.67
C PHE A 15 13.69 1.92 10.06
N ASP A 16 12.80 1.19 10.71
CA ASP A 16 13.04 -0.21 11.06
C ASP A 16 12.54 -1.03 9.88
N ALA A 17 13.42 -1.20 8.88
CA ALA A 17 13.07 -1.73 7.56
C ALA A 17 12.34 -3.08 7.59
N ASP A 18 12.60 -3.89 8.63
CA ASP A 18 11.92 -5.16 8.87
C ASP A 18 10.43 -4.96 9.24
N THR A 19 10.08 -3.84 9.90
CA THR A 19 8.70 -3.49 10.26
C THR A 19 7.90 -2.95 9.07
N ASP A 20 8.54 -2.19 8.18
CA ASP A 20 7.87 -1.55 7.04
C ASP A 20 7.55 -2.54 5.93
N ALA A 21 8.47 -3.47 5.67
CA ALA A 21 8.24 -4.56 4.73
C ALA A 21 7.07 -5.45 5.17
N GLU A 22 6.96 -5.75 6.47
CA GLU A 22 5.82 -6.48 7.02
C GLU A 22 4.50 -5.72 6.91
N LEU A 23 4.49 -4.41 7.19
CA LEU A 23 3.31 -3.57 7.04
C LEU A 23 2.86 -3.49 5.58
N ALA A 24 3.79 -3.30 4.65
CA ALA A 24 3.50 -3.31 3.21
C ALA A 24 2.99 -4.68 2.75
N TRP A 25 3.50 -5.78 3.32
CA TRP A 25 3.00 -7.12 3.03
C TRP A 25 1.57 -7.32 3.49
N LYS A 26 1.26 -6.98 4.74
CA LYS A 26 -0.10 -7.08 5.29
C LYS A 26 -1.09 -6.20 4.52
N ALA A 27 -0.69 -4.97 4.20
CA ALA A 27 -1.50 -4.08 3.37
C ALA A 27 -1.74 -4.68 1.97
N ALA A 28 -0.70 -5.23 1.33
CA ALA A 28 -0.80 -5.87 0.02
C ALA A 28 -1.73 -7.10 0.04
N GLU A 29 -1.68 -7.93 1.07
CA GLU A 29 -2.57 -9.07 1.24
C GLU A 29 -4.03 -8.63 1.37
N LEU A 30 -4.30 -7.63 2.21
CA LEU A 30 -5.64 -7.08 2.41
C LEU A 30 -6.24 -6.55 1.11
N VAL A 31 -5.48 -5.77 0.35
CA VAL A 31 -5.99 -5.09 -0.86
C VAL A 31 -6.11 -6.03 -2.04
N THR A 32 -5.24 -7.05 -2.15
CA THR A 32 -5.43 -8.15 -3.11
C THR A 32 -6.74 -8.88 -2.80
N GLY A 33 -7.11 -9.01 -1.52
CA GLY A 33 -8.39 -9.57 -1.08
C GLY A 33 -9.63 -8.76 -1.50
N TRP A 34 -9.50 -7.47 -1.80
CA TRP A 34 -10.62 -6.65 -2.28
C TRP A 34 -11.00 -6.94 -3.73
N VAL A 35 -10.09 -7.53 -4.52
CA VAL A 35 -10.32 -7.77 -5.94
C VAL A 35 -10.96 -9.14 -6.13
N SER A 36 -12.13 -9.14 -6.75
CA SER A 36 -12.79 -10.34 -7.23
C SER A 36 -13.38 -10.12 -8.62
N VAL A 37 -13.78 -11.20 -9.30
CA VAL A 37 -14.41 -11.12 -10.62
C VAL A 37 -15.69 -10.27 -10.57
N SER A 38 -16.47 -10.40 -9.50
CA SER A 38 -17.75 -9.70 -9.32
C SER A 38 -17.61 -8.32 -8.67
N THR A 39 -16.51 -8.07 -7.98
CA THR A 39 -16.27 -6.83 -7.24
C THR A 39 -14.91 -6.27 -7.63
N PRO A 40 -14.83 -5.44 -8.68
CA PRO A 40 -13.61 -4.71 -8.98
C PRO A 40 -13.37 -3.66 -7.89
N LEU A 41 -12.11 -3.25 -7.78
CA LEU A 41 -11.72 -2.14 -6.91
C LEU A 41 -12.52 -0.87 -7.26
N THR A 42 -13.16 -0.27 -6.25
CA THR A 42 -13.87 1.02 -6.37
C THR A 42 -12.88 2.17 -6.59
N GLU A 43 -13.38 3.30 -7.08
CA GLU A 43 -12.54 4.49 -7.30
C GLU A 43 -11.91 4.99 -5.99
N ASP A 44 -12.69 5.06 -4.90
CA ASP A 44 -12.23 5.47 -3.57
C ASP A 44 -11.15 4.54 -3.02
N GLN A 45 -11.31 3.23 -3.19
CA GLN A 45 -10.27 2.26 -2.82
C GLN A 45 -9.01 2.48 -3.66
N GLY A 46 -9.15 2.79 -4.95
CA GLY A 46 -8.01 3.09 -5.82
C GLY A 46 -7.23 4.31 -5.33
N TRP A 47 -7.93 5.38 -4.96
CA TRP A 47 -7.31 6.60 -4.47
C TRP A 47 -6.68 6.42 -3.11
N THR A 48 -7.25 5.57 -2.26
CA THR A 48 -6.64 5.15 -1.00
C THR A 48 -5.28 4.50 -1.25
N LEU A 49 -5.16 3.59 -2.23
CA LEU A 49 -3.88 2.94 -2.58
C LEU A 49 -2.87 3.90 -3.20
N VAL A 50 -3.32 4.93 -3.92
CA VAL A 50 -2.45 5.99 -4.43
C VAL A 50 -1.94 6.86 -3.28
N GLY A 51 -2.80 7.19 -2.31
CA GLY A 51 -2.44 7.96 -1.13
C GLY A 51 -1.33 7.30 -0.31
N LEU A 52 -1.38 5.98 -0.14
CA LEU A 52 -0.33 5.18 0.54
C LEU A 52 1.01 5.15 -0.20
N GLN A 53 1.06 5.55 -1.48
CA GLN A 53 2.30 5.70 -2.24
C GLN A 53 2.86 7.12 -2.17
N HIS A 54 2.13 8.06 -1.56
CA HIS A 54 2.76 9.21 -0.95
C HIS A 54 3.48 10.18 -1.91
N MET A 55 3.09 10.17 -3.19
CA MET A 55 3.81 10.78 -4.31
C MET A 55 3.91 12.32 -4.29
N GLY A 56 3.08 12.99 -3.48
CA GLY A 56 3.16 14.43 -3.19
C GLY A 56 2.98 15.39 -4.36
N SER A 57 2.54 14.88 -5.51
CA SER A 57 2.31 15.67 -6.72
C SER A 57 1.21 15.03 -7.56
N GLY A 58 0.37 15.83 -8.19
CA GLY A 58 -0.70 15.32 -9.05
C GLY A 58 -0.18 14.44 -10.20
N GLN A 59 0.99 14.73 -10.76
CA GLN A 59 1.59 13.86 -11.79
C GLN A 59 2.05 12.51 -11.22
N GLY A 60 2.65 12.49 -10.03
CA GLY A 60 3.05 11.26 -9.36
C GLY A 60 1.84 10.42 -8.95
N GLU A 61 0.78 11.07 -8.47
CA GLU A 61 -0.50 10.43 -8.12
C GLU A 61 -1.17 9.81 -9.36
N MET A 62 -1.20 10.52 -10.49
CA MET A 62 -1.73 9.97 -11.75
C MET A 62 -0.90 8.79 -12.27
N TYR A 63 0.42 8.83 -12.08
CA TYR A 63 1.29 7.71 -12.41
C TYR A 63 1.00 6.48 -11.52
N ALA A 64 0.87 6.69 -10.21
CA ALA A 64 0.50 5.64 -9.25
C ALA A 64 -0.90 5.08 -9.56
N TRP A 65 -1.87 5.93 -9.90
CA TRP A 65 -3.21 5.54 -10.32
C TRP A 65 -3.19 4.58 -11.51
N ASN A 66 -2.39 4.90 -12.54
CA ASN A 66 -2.23 4.04 -13.71
C ASN A 66 -1.63 2.68 -13.35
N LYS A 67 -0.64 2.64 -12.43
CA LYS A 67 -0.07 1.38 -11.94
C LYS A 67 -1.09 0.53 -11.19
N VAL A 68 -1.86 1.13 -10.28
CA VAL A 68 -2.94 0.45 -9.54
C VAL A 68 -3.98 -0.10 -10.52
N GLY A 69 -4.38 0.70 -11.53
CA GLY A 69 -5.32 0.29 -12.55
C GLY A 69 -4.84 -0.90 -13.39
N ALA A 70 -3.57 -0.92 -13.77
CA ALA A 70 -2.95 -2.03 -14.51
C ALA A 70 -2.85 -3.30 -13.66
N TRP A 71 -2.36 -3.17 -12.42
CA TRP A 71 -2.30 -4.26 -11.45
C TRP A 71 -3.67 -4.91 -11.23
N ARG A 72 -4.70 -4.10 -10.96
CA ARG A 72 -6.08 -4.58 -10.77
C ARG A 72 -6.58 -5.35 -11.98
N ARG A 73 -6.32 -4.84 -13.19
CA ARG A 73 -6.76 -5.46 -14.44
C ARG A 73 -6.13 -6.84 -14.62
N GLN A 74 -4.81 -6.95 -14.45
CA GLN A 74 -4.09 -8.22 -14.56
C GLN A 74 -4.61 -9.28 -13.57
N LEU A 75 -4.84 -8.89 -12.32
CA LEU A 75 -5.43 -9.80 -11.33
C LEU A 75 -6.86 -10.21 -11.72
N SER A 76 -7.69 -9.26 -12.14
CA SER A 76 -9.09 -9.55 -12.54
C SER A 76 -9.17 -10.48 -13.74
N GLU A 77 -8.28 -10.32 -14.73
CA GLU A 77 -8.18 -11.20 -15.90
C GLU A 77 -7.81 -12.63 -15.49
N ALA A 78 -6.84 -12.79 -14.59
CA ALA A 78 -6.46 -14.11 -14.08
C ALA A 78 -7.58 -14.79 -13.28
N LEU A 79 -8.33 -14.03 -12.50
CA LEU A 79 -9.49 -14.54 -11.75
C LEU A 79 -10.66 -14.91 -12.67
N ALA A 80 -10.90 -14.13 -13.73
CA ALA A 80 -11.97 -14.40 -14.69
C ALA A 80 -11.67 -15.62 -15.58
N ALA A 81 -10.40 -15.99 -15.72
CA ALA A 81 -9.97 -17.19 -16.44
C ALA A 81 -10.07 -18.49 -15.61
N ASP A 82 -10.57 -18.42 -14.37
CA ASP A 82 -10.81 -19.60 -13.55
C ASP A 82 -12.00 -20.40 -14.09
N ASP A 83 -11.72 -21.62 -14.54
CA ASP A 83 -12.73 -22.58 -15.04
C ASP A 83 -13.09 -23.66 -14.00
N GLY A 84 -12.54 -23.58 -12.78
CA GLY A 84 -12.76 -24.53 -11.69
C GLY A 84 -11.91 -25.80 -11.74
N SER A 85 -11.12 -26.01 -12.79
CA SER A 85 -10.12 -27.09 -12.83
C SER A 85 -9.04 -26.93 -11.75
N GLU A 86 -8.31 -28.00 -11.44
CA GLU A 86 -7.18 -27.91 -10.51
C GLU A 86 -6.07 -27.01 -11.06
N GLU A 87 -5.84 -27.07 -12.36
CA GLU A 87 -4.82 -26.27 -13.03
C GLU A 87 -5.17 -24.77 -13.02
N SER A 88 -6.43 -24.40 -13.27
CA SER A 88 -6.88 -23.01 -13.19
C SER A 88 -6.84 -22.47 -11.76
N ARG A 89 -7.27 -23.26 -10.77
CA ARG A 89 -7.14 -22.89 -9.34
C ARG A 89 -5.68 -22.67 -8.91
N HIS A 90 -4.76 -23.48 -9.43
CA HIS A 90 -3.33 -23.27 -9.20
C HIS A 90 -2.86 -21.95 -9.83
N ARG A 91 -3.21 -21.67 -11.10
CA ARG A 91 -2.89 -20.40 -11.77
C ARG A 91 -3.45 -19.18 -11.03
N VAL A 92 -4.69 -19.26 -10.52
CA VAL A 92 -5.30 -18.21 -9.71
C VAL A 92 -4.51 -17.97 -8.42
N THR A 93 -4.08 -19.04 -7.76
CA THR A 93 -3.27 -18.94 -6.53
C THR A 93 -1.95 -18.23 -6.80
N GLU A 94 -1.26 -18.60 -7.87
CA GLU A 94 -0.01 -17.96 -8.29
C GLU A 94 -0.22 -16.51 -8.73
N ALA A 95 -1.31 -16.21 -9.45
CA ALA A 95 -1.67 -14.84 -9.83
C ALA A 95 -1.93 -13.96 -8.60
N LYS A 96 -2.62 -14.47 -7.58
CA LYS A 96 -2.82 -13.76 -6.30
C LYS A 96 -1.49 -13.48 -5.59
N ARG A 97 -0.59 -14.48 -5.52
CA ARG A 97 0.75 -14.31 -4.91
C ARG A 97 1.59 -13.27 -5.66
N ALA A 98 1.57 -13.30 -6.99
CA ALA A 98 2.26 -12.34 -7.83
C ALA A 98 1.66 -10.93 -7.66
N ALA A 99 0.32 -10.81 -7.61
CA ALA A 99 -0.37 -9.55 -7.39
C ALA A 99 -0.07 -8.95 -6.02
N THR A 100 -0.05 -9.75 -4.95
CA THR A 100 0.36 -9.30 -3.61
C THR A 100 1.81 -8.81 -3.62
N SER A 101 2.72 -9.56 -4.25
CA SER A 101 4.13 -9.14 -4.38
C SER A 101 4.27 -7.80 -5.09
N ALA A 102 3.59 -7.64 -6.23
CA ALA A 102 3.62 -6.41 -7.01
C ALA A 102 3.05 -5.21 -6.24
N MET A 103 1.99 -5.42 -5.46
CA MET A 103 1.40 -4.37 -4.63
C MET A 103 2.34 -3.96 -3.50
N ARG A 104 2.96 -4.91 -2.80
CA ARG A 104 4.02 -4.61 -1.81
C ARG A 104 5.09 -3.73 -2.44
N ASP A 105 5.61 -4.14 -3.59
CA ASP A 105 6.70 -3.43 -4.25
C ASP A 105 6.28 -2.01 -4.66
N MET A 106 5.03 -1.81 -5.08
CA MET A 106 4.51 -0.47 -5.33
C MET A 106 4.43 0.38 -4.06
N LEU A 107 3.94 -0.17 -2.95
CA LEU A 107 3.87 0.54 -1.67
C LEU A 107 5.27 0.90 -1.15
N LEU A 108 6.20 -0.06 -1.16
CA LEU A 108 7.59 0.15 -0.72
C LEU A 108 8.37 1.10 -1.62
N ALA A 109 8.11 1.12 -2.93
CA ALA A 109 8.74 2.08 -3.84
C ALA A 109 8.13 3.48 -3.73
N GLY A 110 6.84 3.57 -3.40
CA GLY A 110 6.13 4.84 -3.25
C GLY A 110 6.66 5.67 -2.08
N ILE A 111 6.92 5.05 -0.94
CA ILE A 111 7.34 5.75 0.30
C ILE A 111 8.65 6.55 0.09
N PRO A 112 9.77 5.96 -0.38
CA PRO A 112 11.01 6.72 -0.61
C PRO A 112 10.88 7.74 -1.75
N ALA A 113 10.12 7.40 -2.81
CA ALA A 113 9.89 8.32 -3.92
C ALA A 113 9.13 9.56 -3.46
N GLY A 114 8.09 9.38 -2.65
CA GLY A 114 7.30 10.45 -2.04
C GLY A 114 8.12 11.35 -1.13
N VAL A 115 8.97 10.76 -0.27
CA VAL A 115 9.90 11.54 0.58
C VAL A 115 10.88 12.37 -0.27
N ALA A 116 11.37 11.82 -1.39
CA ALA A 116 12.32 12.52 -2.26
C ALA A 116 11.68 13.64 -3.10
N THR A 117 10.39 13.52 -3.46
CA THR A 117 9.71 14.48 -4.35
C THR A 117 8.83 15.48 -3.62
N ASN A 118 8.34 15.15 -2.42
CA ASN A 118 7.42 15.98 -1.66
C ASN A 118 8.15 16.78 -0.57
N ARG A 119 8.30 18.09 -0.80
CA ARG A 119 8.95 18.98 0.19
C ARG A 119 8.29 19.00 1.56
N ILE A 120 6.97 18.81 1.61
CA ILE A 120 6.25 18.77 2.89
C ILE A 120 6.82 17.63 3.75
N TRP A 121 7.30 16.56 3.14
CA TRP A 121 7.72 15.35 3.83
C TRP A 121 9.23 15.22 3.93
N SER A 122 9.99 15.80 2.99
CA SER A 122 11.42 16.01 3.17
C SER A 122 11.73 16.82 4.42
N ASP A 123 10.83 17.74 4.78
CA ASP A 123 10.96 18.61 5.95
C ASP A 123 10.29 18.01 7.20
N GLY A 124 9.77 16.78 7.12
CA GLY A 124 9.11 16.09 8.24
C GLY A 124 7.76 16.67 8.67
N LEU A 125 7.13 17.51 7.84
CA LEU A 125 5.85 18.18 8.14
C LEU A 125 4.62 17.39 7.68
N GLY A 126 4.80 16.27 7.01
CA GLY A 126 3.73 15.36 6.60
C GLY A 126 3.44 14.24 7.58
N PRO A 127 2.31 13.54 7.41
CA PRO A 127 2.06 12.31 8.15
C PRO A 127 3.13 11.28 7.83
N ASP A 128 3.58 10.56 8.86
CA ASP A 128 4.55 9.47 8.72
C ASP A 128 3.97 8.35 7.82
N PRO A 129 4.60 8.05 6.68
CA PRO A 129 4.16 6.99 5.77
C PRO A 129 3.94 5.63 6.44
N CYS A 130 4.80 5.27 7.39
CA CYS A 130 4.73 3.99 8.07
C CYS A 130 3.56 3.95 9.06
N GLU A 131 3.25 5.08 9.69
CA GLU A 131 2.06 5.24 10.54
C GLU A 131 0.77 5.21 9.72
N GLU A 132 0.75 5.81 8.52
CA GLU A 132 -0.41 5.73 7.63
C GLU A 132 -0.65 4.29 7.13
N LEU A 133 0.41 3.54 6.78
CA LEU A 133 0.29 2.11 6.48
C LEU A 133 -0.22 1.31 7.68
N ARG A 134 0.27 1.61 8.88
CA ARG A 134 -0.18 0.94 10.12
C ARG A 134 -1.67 1.16 10.36
N ARG A 135 -2.13 2.41 10.31
CA ARG A 135 -3.56 2.76 10.44
C ARG A 135 -4.41 2.11 9.37
N PHE A 136 -3.90 2.05 8.14
CA PHE A 136 -4.57 1.38 7.04
C PHE A 136 -4.79 -0.11 7.36
N VAL A 137 -3.73 -0.81 7.78
CA VAL A 137 -3.79 -2.23 8.16
C VAL A 137 -4.75 -2.42 9.33
N GLU A 138 -4.65 -1.63 10.40
CA GLU A 138 -5.54 -1.72 11.57
C GLU A 138 -7.02 -1.55 11.18
N THR A 139 -7.33 -0.54 10.36
CA THR A 139 -8.69 -0.24 9.92
C THR A 139 -9.31 -1.38 9.10
N HIS A 140 -8.52 -2.04 8.27
CA HIS A 140 -9.03 -3.02 7.30
C HIS A 140 -8.85 -4.47 7.77
N SER A 141 -7.96 -4.75 8.73
CA SER A 141 -7.80 -6.09 9.31
C SER A 141 -9.02 -6.52 10.13
N GLY A 142 -9.73 -5.58 10.75
CA GLY A 142 -10.97 -5.86 11.49
C GLY A 142 -12.21 -6.06 10.62
N ARG A 143 -12.10 -5.88 9.29
CA ARG A 143 -13.21 -6.00 8.33
C ARG A 143 -13.20 -7.31 7.52
N VAL A 144 -12.17 -8.14 7.69
CA VAL A 144 -12.10 -9.47 7.05
C VAL A 144 -12.62 -10.50 8.06
N ALA A 145 -13.95 -10.65 8.13
CA ALA A 145 -14.64 -11.73 8.82
C ALA A 145 -15.80 -12.23 7.94
#